data_AF-A0A0S4ILC6-F1
#
_entry.id   AF-A0A0S4ILC6-F1
#
_cell.length_a   1.000
_cell.length_b   1.000
_cell.length_c   1.000
_cell.angle_alpha   90.00
_cell.angle_beta   90.00
_cell.angle_gamma   90.00
#
_symmetry.space_group_name_H-M   'P 1'
#
loop_
_entity.id
_entity.type
_entity.pdbx_description
1 polymer ?
#
loop_
_entity_poly.entity_id
_entity_poly.type
_entity_poly.pdbx_seq_one_letter_code
_entity_poly.pdbx_strand_id
1 'polypeptide(L)'
;MYEIMRRFSSQTHFHVAGMRPALLHASAMTRRLYATRCYGDSLHEWVEIDGTTATVGMTDFSRGFFMIDAVSLQVVVGEVVEANQRIGDMEGSKVMFDVLSPIAGTIMEVNEKLSAGLGSQNEDDLWMMKLDAPNAPVEGLMTRAEFDVCVASVFVREQCSNFRRYSNSHEWVDLYQSAGASPMGMTFDGAMLTGAVRSVTLPQVGERIEAKQVIGKVEG
;
A
#
# COMPACT_ATOMS: atom_id res chain seq x y z
N MET A 1 42.89 47.87 -27.32
CA MET A 1 43.81 46.71 -27.37
C MET A 1 43.05 45.53 -26.80
N TYR A 2 42.34 44.67 -27.53
CA TYR A 2 42.27 44.35 -28.96
C TYR A 2 40.79 44.16 -29.37
N GLU A 3 40.49 44.55 -30.60
CA GLU A 3 39.22 44.39 -31.33
C GLU A 3 39.37 43.19 -32.32
N ILE A 4 38.30 42.83 -33.07
CA ILE A 4 38.25 42.10 -34.38
C ILE A 4 38.00 40.57 -34.32
N MET A 5 37.14 39.84 -35.07
CA MET A 5 36.30 39.96 -36.31
C MET A 5 34.97 39.17 -36.08
N ARG A 6 33.76 39.52 -36.55
CA ARG A 6 33.14 39.67 -37.90
C ARG A 6 32.61 38.39 -38.61
N ARG A 7 31.29 38.43 -38.94
CA ARG A 7 30.49 37.74 -39.99
C ARG A 7 30.17 36.24 -39.74
N PHE A 8 28.93 35.77 -39.85
CA PHE A 8 28.04 35.84 -41.03
C PHE A 8 26.55 35.96 -40.67
N SER A 9 25.87 36.84 -41.40
CA SER A 9 24.41 36.85 -41.57
C SER A 9 24.02 35.98 -42.78
N SER A 10 23.04 35.12 -42.63
CA SER A 10 22.18 34.69 -43.74
C SER A 10 20.77 34.52 -43.22
N GLN A 11 19.88 35.37 -43.73
CA GLN A 11 18.44 35.29 -43.57
C GLN A 11 17.92 33.95 -44.11
N THR A 12 17.08 33.28 -43.34
CA THR A 12 16.14 32.29 -43.88
C THR A 12 14.76 32.70 -43.39
N HIS A 13 13.93 33.15 -44.32
CA HIS A 13 12.52 33.43 -44.10
C HIS A 13 11.80 32.12 -43.76
N PHE A 14 11.14 32.04 -42.60
CA PHE A 14 10.15 30.99 -42.33
C PHE A 14 8.75 31.56 -42.56
N HIS A 15 8.07 30.93 -43.51
CA HIS A 15 6.69 31.19 -43.90
C HIS A 15 5.75 30.71 -42.78
N VAL A 16 4.90 31.60 -42.24
CA VAL A 16 3.84 31.23 -41.29
C VAL A 16 2.69 30.63 -42.10
N ALA A 17 2.67 29.31 -42.23
CA ALA A 17 1.53 28.55 -42.75
C ALA A 17 0.77 27.94 -41.56
N GLY A 18 -0.53 28.21 -41.51
CA GLY A 18 -1.38 28.04 -40.34
C GLY A 18 -1.43 26.63 -39.77
N MET A 19 -1.09 26.50 -38.49
CA MET A 19 -1.53 25.40 -37.65
C MET A 19 -2.97 25.66 -37.21
N ARG A 20 -3.90 24.82 -37.67
CA ARG A 20 -5.22 24.69 -37.06
C ARG A 20 -5.05 24.26 -35.60
N PRO A 21 -5.77 24.84 -34.63
CA PRO A 21 -5.69 24.40 -33.24
C PRO A 21 -6.27 22.99 -33.16
N ALA A 22 -5.40 22.01 -32.89
CA ALA A 22 -5.84 20.70 -32.42
C ALA A 22 -6.45 20.93 -31.04
N LEU A 23 -7.76 20.73 -30.94
CA LEU A 23 -8.47 20.64 -29.66
C LEU A 23 -7.72 19.67 -28.76
N LEU A 24 -7.15 20.21 -27.68
CA LEU A 24 -6.42 19.46 -26.67
C LEU A 24 -7.29 18.31 -26.17
N HIS A 25 -6.85 17.07 -26.41
CA HIS A 25 -7.23 15.91 -25.59
C HIS A 25 -6.46 15.97 -24.25
N ALA A 26 -6.55 17.09 -23.54
CA ALA A 26 -5.96 17.28 -22.21
C ALA A 26 -6.89 16.77 -21.11
N SER A 27 -7.52 15.62 -21.31
CA SER A 27 -8.49 15.08 -20.34
C SER A 27 -7.89 14.10 -19.34
N ALA A 28 -6.75 13.47 -19.63
CA ALA A 28 -6.13 12.49 -18.73
C ALA A 28 -4.89 13.03 -18.00
N MET A 29 -4.01 13.78 -18.69
CA MET A 29 -2.76 14.27 -18.09
C MET A 29 -2.95 15.38 -17.06
N THR A 30 -3.94 16.27 -17.27
CA THR A 30 -4.20 17.41 -16.37
C THR A 30 -4.87 17.01 -15.07
N ARG A 31 -5.57 15.87 -15.07
CA ARG A 31 -6.29 15.31 -13.91
C ARG A 31 -5.34 14.90 -12.78
N ARG A 32 -4.10 14.55 -13.15
CA ARG A 32 -3.08 13.96 -12.28
C ARG A 32 -2.39 14.94 -11.33
N LEU A 33 -2.56 16.24 -11.52
CA LEU A 33 -1.87 17.25 -10.70
C LEU A 33 -2.59 17.53 -9.37
N TYR A 34 -3.84 17.08 -9.21
CA TYR A 34 -4.66 17.37 -8.02
C TYR A 34 -5.18 16.11 -7.31
N ALA A 35 -5.09 14.94 -7.93
CA ALA A 35 -5.55 13.69 -7.33
C ALA A 35 -4.59 13.26 -6.21
N THR A 36 -5.13 13.03 -5.01
CA THR A 36 -4.35 12.48 -3.89
C THR A 36 -4.68 10.99 -3.75
N ARG A 37 -3.67 10.13 -3.91
CA ARG A 37 -3.81 8.67 -3.70
C ARG A 37 -3.33 8.29 -2.30
N CYS A 38 -4.18 7.60 -1.57
CA CYS A 38 -3.94 7.04 -0.25
C CYS A 38 -4.13 5.51 -0.28
N TYR A 39 -3.66 4.81 0.75
CA TYR A 39 -3.62 3.35 0.81
C TYR A 39 -4.23 2.82 2.12
N GLY A 40 -4.94 1.71 2.05
CA GLY A 40 -5.47 1.03 3.23
C GLY A 40 -4.38 0.33 4.05
N ASP A 41 -4.63 0.13 5.34
CA ASP A 41 -3.72 -0.51 6.30
C ASP A 41 -3.47 -2.00 5.97
N SER A 42 -4.45 -2.64 5.34
CA SER A 42 -4.38 -4.01 4.82
C SER A 42 -3.40 -4.17 3.65
N LEU A 43 -2.95 -3.07 3.04
CA LEU A 43 -2.19 -3.00 1.79
C LEU A 43 -2.93 -3.51 0.56
N HIS A 44 -4.19 -3.95 0.68
CA HIS A 44 -4.92 -4.52 -0.45
C HIS A 44 -5.52 -3.45 -1.36
N GLU A 45 -5.93 -2.32 -0.80
CA GLU A 45 -6.65 -1.26 -1.50
C GLU A 45 -5.93 0.09 -1.50
N TRP A 46 -6.25 0.89 -2.52
CA TRP A 46 -5.94 2.31 -2.61
C TRP A 46 -7.22 3.11 -2.86
N VAL A 47 -7.17 4.40 -2.50
CA VAL A 47 -8.20 5.40 -2.77
C VAL A 47 -7.56 6.60 -3.44
N GLU A 48 -8.10 7.02 -4.57
CA GLU A 48 -7.71 8.25 -5.25
C GLU A 48 -8.87 9.25 -5.23
N ILE A 49 -8.66 10.42 -4.63
CA ILE A 49 -9.68 11.47 -4.52
C ILE A 49 -9.41 12.56 -5.56
N ASP A 50 -10.41 12.81 -6.40
CA ASP A 50 -10.48 13.89 -7.40
C ASP A 50 -11.76 14.72 -7.18
N GLY A 51 -11.64 15.82 -6.44
CA GLY A 51 -12.79 16.64 -6.06
C GLY A 51 -13.73 15.90 -5.11
N THR A 52 -14.96 15.64 -5.53
CA THR A 52 -15.95 14.85 -4.76
C THR A 52 -15.98 13.38 -5.15
N THR A 53 -15.27 12.99 -6.21
CA THR A 53 -15.22 11.60 -6.66
C THR A 53 -14.03 10.90 -6.03
N ALA A 54 -14.29 9.76 -5.41
CA ALA A 54 -13.25 8.86 -4.92
C ALA A 54 -13.23 7.59 -5.76
N THR A 55 -12.06 7.20 -6.27
CA THR A 55 -11.85 5.93 -6.96
C THR A 55 -11.16 4.98 -6.00
N VAL A 56 -11.76 3.81 -5.77
CA VAL A 56 -11.19 2.75 -4.94
C VAL A 56 -10.67 1.65 -5.86
N GLY A 57 -9.48 1.12 -5.59
CA GLY A 57 -8.89 0.04 -6.39
C GLY A 57 -7.97 -0.87 -5.60
N MET A 58 -7.50 -1.93 -6.25
CA MET A 58 -6.57 -2.91 -5.67
C MET A 58 -5.12 -2.50 -5.94
N THR A 59 -4.24 -2.64 -4.95
CA THR A 59 -2.81 -2.36 -5.12
C THR A 59 -2.12 -3.42 -5.97
N ASP A 60 -1.06 -3.04 -6.69
CA ASP A 60 -0.24 -4.02 -7.42
C ASP A 60 0.48 -4.99 -6.46
N PHE A 61 0.82 -4.53 -5.26
CA PHE A 61 1.37 -5.37 -4.20
C PHE A 61 0.42 -6.53 -3.86
N SER A 62 -0.87 -6.24 -3.63
CA SER A 62 -1.86 -7.27 -3.29
C SER A 62 -1.95 -8.32 -4.40
N ARG A 63 -2.13 -7.85 -5.64
CA ARG A 63 -2.20 -8.72 -6.82
C ARG A 63 -0.97 -9.63 -6.95
N GLY A 64 0.22 -9.07 -6.87
CA GLY A 64 1.47 -9.80 -7.11
C GLY A 64 1.90 -10.69 -5.94
N PHE A 65 1.76 -10.22 -4.71
CA PHE A 65 2.19 -10.96 -3.52
C PHE A 65 1.26 -12.13 -3.22
N PHE A 66 -0.05 -11.91 -3.31
CA PHE A 66 -1.06 -12.91 -3.01
C PHE A 66 -1.54 -13.71 -4.23
N MET A 67 -1.04 -13.37 -5.43
CA MET A 67 -1.44 -13.98 -6.71
C MET A 67 -2.96 -13.94 -6.89
N ILE A 68 -3.52 -12.74 -6.77
CA ILE A 68 -4.96 -12.51 -6.96
C ILE A 68 -5.27 -12.67 -8.45
N ASP A 69 -6.25 -13.51 -8.75
CA ASP A 69 -6.67 -13.89 -10.09
C ASP A 69 -7.94 -13.14 -10.52
N ALA A 70 -8.84 -12.84 -9.59
CA ALA A 70 -10.10 -12.15 -9.83
C ALA A 70 -10.58 -11.32 -8.63
N VAL A 71 -11.43 -10.33 -8.90
CA VAL A 71 -12.16 -9.56 -7.87
C VAL A 71 -13.65 -9.59 -8.18
N SER A 72 -14.46 -9.94 -7.20
CA SER A 72 -15.93 -9.99 -7.30
C SER A 72 -16.55 -8.97 -6.34
N LEU A 73 -17.28 -8.01 -6.89
CA LEU A 73 -17.93 -6.95 -6.10
C LEU A 73 -19.41 -7.28 -5.92
N GLN A 74 -19.89 -7.20 -4.69
CA GLN A 74 -21.24 -7.55 -4.24
C GLN A 74 -22.05 -6.28 -3.91
N VAL A 75 -21.88 -5.25 -4.73
CA VAL A 75 -22.50 -3.94 -4.55
C VAL A 75 -23.09 -3.45 -5.87
N VAL A 76 -24.07 -2.56 -5.79
CA VAL A 76 -24.74 -2.01 -6.98
C VAL A 76 -24.62 -0.49 -7.07
N VAL A 77 -24.66 0.04 -8.30
CA VAL A 77 -24.66 1.49 -8.53
C VAL A 77 -25.89 2.13 -7.87
N GLY A 78 -25.66 3.23 -7.15
CA GLY A 78 -26.66 3.96 -6.37
C GLY A 78 -26.76 3.55 -4.90
N GLU A 79 -26.11 2.46 -4.50
CA GLU A 79 -26.03 2.04 -3.08
C GLU A 79 -25.09 2.96 -2.29
N VAL A 80 -25.39 3.16 -1.00
CA VAL A 80 -24.50 3.82 -0.04
C VAL A 80 -23.67 2.76 0.66
N VAL A 81 -22.35 2.93 0.66
CA VAL A 81 -21.42 2.09 1.41
C VAL A 81 -20.82 2.87 2.56
N GLU A 82 -20.64 2.19 3.70
CA GLU A 82 -19.93 2.73 4.86
C GLU A 82 -18.44 2.37 4.82
N ALA A 83 -17.61 3.13 5.54
CA ALA A 83 -16.21 2.76 5.73
C ALA A 83 -16.11 1.41 6.48
N ASN A 84 -15.15 0.59 6.08
CA ASN A 84 -14.96 -0.80 6.51
C ASN A 84 -16.12 -1.76 6.20
N GLN A 85 -17.12 -1.34 5.42
CA GLN A 85 -18.16 -2.24 4.93
C GLN A 85 -17.56 -3.23 3.92
N ARG A 86 -17.90 -4.51 4.03
CA ARG A 86 -17.56 -5.52 3.03
C ARG A 86 -18.31 -5.24 1.72
N ILE A 87 -17.57 -5.11 0.63
CA ILE A 87 -18.07 -4.80 -0.71
C ILE A 87 -17.84 -5.92 -1.72
N GLY A 88 -17.10 -6.97 -1.34
CA GLY A 88 -16.77 -8.05 -2.26
C GLY A 88 -15.65 -8.96 -1.75
N ASP A 89 -15.02 -9.65 -2.70
CA ASP A 89 -13.98 -10.65 -2.47
C ASP A 89 -12.85 -10.52 -3.49
N MET A 90 -11.60 -10.63 -3.04
CA MET A 90 -10.41 -10.86 -3.87
C MET A 90 -10.04 -12.34 -3.79
N GLU A 91 -10.02 -13.02 -4.93
CA GLU A 91 -9.71 -14.45 -5.01
C GLU A 91 -8.37 -14.64 -5.71
N GLY A 92 -7.45 -15.30 -5.03
CA GLY A 92 -6.23 -15.83 -5.61
C GLY A 92 -6.18 -17.35 -5.52
N SER A 93 -5.26 -17.95 -6.24
CA SER A 93 -5.11 -19.42 -6.32
C SER A 93 -4.96 -20.15 -4.96
N LYS A 94 -4.57 -19.45 -3.89
CA LYS A 94 -4.33 -20.03 -2.55
C LYS A 94 -4.96 -19.24 -1.40
N VAL A 95 -5.61 -18.11 -1.69
CA VAL A 95 -6.06 -17.15 -0.69
C VAL A 95 -7.32 -16.47 -1.15
N MET A 96 -8.14 -16.04 -0.20
CA MET A 96 -9.35 -15.27 -0.45
C MET A 96 -9.46 -14.21 0.64
N PHE A 97 -9.69 -12.96 0.24
CA PHE A 97 -9.82 -11.83 1.15
C PHE A 97 -11.14 -11.13 0.93
N ASP A 98 -11.77 -10.72 2.03
CA ASP A 98 -12.87 -9.77 1.97
C ASP A 98 -12.34 -8.42 1.47
N VAL A 99 -13.04 -7.81 0.52
CA VAL A 99 -12.78 -6.43 0.11
C VAL A 99 -13.61 -5.53 0.99
N LEU A 100 -12.95 -4.64 1.72
CA LEU A 100 -13.59 -3.63 2.55
C LEU A 100 -13.54 -2.28 1.85
N SER A 101 -14.61 -1.49 1.96
CA SER A 101 -14.58 -0.10 1.48
C SER A 101 -13.72 0.74 2.43
N PRO A 102 -12.63 1.37 1.96
CA PRO A 102 -11.77 2.20 2.82
C PRO A 102 -12.46 3.49 3.27
N ILE A 103 -13.50 3.94 2.56
CA ILE A 103 -14.25 5.17 2.84
C ILE A 103 -15.75 4.97 2.63
N ALA A 104 -16.56 5.85 3.20
CA ALA A 104 -18.00 5.89 2.95
C ALA A 104 -18.32 6.72 1.68
N GLY A 105 -19.42 6.39 1.00
CA GLY A 105 -19.90 7.15 -0.16
C GLY A 105 -21.02 6.46 -0.92
N THR A 106 -21.53 7.11 -1.97
CA THR A 106 -22.54 6.54 -2.87
C THR A 106 -21.87 5.97 -4.12
N ILE A 107 -22.15 4.71 -4.47
CA ILE A 107 -21.53 4.05 -5.62
C ILE A 107 -22.04 4.67 -6.93
N MET A 108 -21.12 5.18 -7.72
CA MET A 108 -21.37 5.80 -9.02
C MET A 108 -21.04 4.85 -10.18
N GLU A 109 -20.03 4.00 -10.01
CA GLU A 109 -19.55 3.08 -11.04
C GLU A 109 -18.89 1.86 -10.41
N VAL A 110 -19.01 0.70 -11.04
CA VAL A 110 -18.39 -0.58 -10.63
C VAL A 110 -17.64 -1.17 -11.82
N ASN A 111 -16.41 -1.65 -11.61
CA ASN A 111 -15.60 -2.28 -12.65
C ASN A 111 -15.86 -3.79 -12.73
N GLU A 112 -16.88 -4.19 -13.49
CA GLU A 112 -17.23 -5.60 -13.66
C GLU A 112 -16.14 -6.44 -14.34
N LYS A 113 -15.17 -5.80 -15.01
CA LYS A 113 -14.11 -6.51 -15.75
C LYS A 113 -13.17 -7.28 -14.84
N LEU A 114 -13.04 -6.89 -13.56
CA LEU A 114 -12.14 -7.55 -12.62
C LEU A 114 -12.56 -8.99 -12.30
N SER A 115 -13.84 -9.33 -12.50
CA SER A 115 -14.37 -10.69 -12.33
C SER A 115 -13.95 -11.64 -13.45
N ALA A 116 -13.65 -11.10 -14.65
CA ALA A 116 -13.25 -11.87 -15.81
C ALA A 116 -11.73 -12.15 -15.86
N GLY A 117 -11.00 -11.69 -14.86
CA GLY A 117 -9.55 -11.86 -14.72
C GLY A 117 -8.77 -10.55 -14.88
N LEU A 118 -7.62 -10.50 -14.21
CA LEU A 118 -6.84 -9.26 -14.08
C LEU A 118 -5.80 -9.05 -15.19
N GLY A 119 -5.30 -10.12 -15.83
CA GLY A 119 -4.32 -10.02 -16.92
C GLY A 119 -3.10 -9.14 -16.61
N SER A 120 -2.43 -8.62 -17.65
CA SER A 120 -1.31 -7.67 -17.53
C SER A 120 -1.80 -6.22 -17.43
N GLN A 121 -2.70 -5.95 -16.49
CA GLN A 121 -3.25 -4.61 -16.24
C GLN A 121 -2.28 -3.73 -15.43
N ASN A 122 -2.30 -2.41 -15.63
CA ASN A 122 -1.61 -1.48 -14.73
C ASN A 122 -2.40 -1.33 -13.43
N GLU A 123 -1.79 -0.83 -12.35
CA GLU A 123 -2.50 -0.59 -11.07
C GLU A 123 -3.74 0.30 -11.25
N ASP A 124 -3.65 1.30 -12.13
CA ASP A 124 -4.77 2.22 -12.43
C ASP A 124 -5.96 1.51 -13.11
N ASP A 125 -5.72 0.39 -13.78
CA ASP A 125 -6.78 -0.43 -14.40
C ASP A 125 -7.49 -1.33 -13.37
N LEU A 126 -6.88 -1.52 -12.19
CA LEU A 126 -7.40 -2.32 -11.07
C LEU A 126 -8.38 -1.55 -10.16
N TRP A 127 -8.97 -0.46 -10.65
CA TRP A 127 -10.04 0.24 -9.94
C TRP A 127 -11.27 -0.66 -9.80
N MET A 128 -11.85 -0.71 -8.61
CA MET A 128 -12.98 -1.57 -8.25
C MET A 128 -14.29 -0.81 -8.36
N MET A 129 -14.35 0.37 -7.77
CA MET A 129 -15.56 1.21 -7.78
C MET A 129 -15.21 2.69 -7.71
N LYS A 130 -16.16 3.53 -8.13
CA LYS A 130 -16.11 4.99 -7.92
C LYS A 130 -17.26 5.41 -7.02
N LEU A 131 -16.96 6.28 -6.08
CA LEU A 131 -17.89 6.81 -5.10
C LEU A 131 -18.07 8.32 -5.31
N ASP A 132 -19.31 8.80 -5.14
CA ASP A 132 -19.56 10.18 -4.74
C ASP A 132 -19.37 10.27 -3.23
N ALA A 133 -18.31 10.95 -2.80
CA ALA A 133 -17.85 10.97 -1.43
C ALA A 133 -17.32 12.37 -1.07
N PRO A 134 -18.21 13.38 -0.99
CA PRO A 134 -17.82 14.73 -0.65
C PRO A 134 -17.22 14.77 0.76
N ASN A 135 -16.00 15.28 0.90
CA ASN A 135 -15.26 15.36 2.16
C ASN A 135 -14.96 14.00 2.80
N ALA A 136 -14.79 12.94 2.01
CA ALA A 136 -14.41 11.63 2.52
C ALA A 136 -13.16 11.75 3.42
N PRO A 137 -13.23 11.32 4.70
CA PRO A 137 -12.07 11.36 5.56
C PRO A 137 -11.04 10.36 5.05
N VAL A 138 -9.80 10.81 4.90
CA VAL A 138 -8.63 9.96 4.63
C VAL A 138 -7.85 9.63 5.90
N GLU A 139 -8.41 9.96 7.07
CA GLU A 139 -7.82 9.63 8.37
C GLU A 139 -7.70 8.11 8.50
N GLY A 140 -6.49 7.65 8.85
CA GLY A 140 -6.17 6.22 8.93
C GLY A 140 -5.67 5.61 7.63
N LEU A 141 -5.73 6.33 6.49
CA LEU A 141 -5.09 5.90 5.25
C LEU A 141 -3.63 6.35 5.20
N MET A 142 -2.81 5.53 4.56
CA MET A 142 -1.38 5.78 4.38
C MET A 142 -1.12 6.61 3.13
N THR A 143 -0.12 7.47 3.20
CA THR A 143 0.53 8.05 2.03
C THR A 143 1.32 6.99 1.26
N ARG A 144 1.74 7.31 0.03
CA ARG A 144 2.60 6.40 -0.75
C ARG A 144 3.89 6.01 0.00
N ALA A 145 4.52 6.97 0.67
CA ALA A 145 5.78 6.72 1.39
C ALA A 145 5.58 5.75 2.58
N GLU A 146 4.48 5.91 3.32
CA GLU A 146 4.12 5.00 4.43
C GLU A 146 3.76 3.61 3.91
N PHE A 147 3.02 3.54 2.80
CA PHE A 147 2.71 2.28 2.12
C PHE A 147 3.98 1.53 1.69
N ASP A 148 4.93 2.21 1.02
CA ASP A 148 6.18 1.59 0.56
C ASP A 148 7.02 1.07 1.75
N VAL A 149 7.04 1.79 2.89
CA VAL A 149 7.68 1.33 4.13
C VAL A 149 6.97 0.10 4.70
N CYS A 150 5.63 0.09 4.72
CA CYS A 150 4.85 -1.04 5.20
C CYS A 150 5.09 -2.29 4.34
N VAL A 151 5.04 -2.15 3.02
CA VAL A 151 5.35 -3.22 2.05
C VAL A 151 6.75 -3.77 2.28
N ALA A 152 7.77 -2.91 2.42
CA ALA A 152 9.13 -3.35 2.72
C ALA A 152 9.20 -4.15 4.03
N SER A 153 8.43 -3.75 5.05
CA SER A 153 8.37 -4.46 6.33
C SER A 153 7.75 -5.85 6.22
N VAL A 154 6.80 -6.08 5.31
CA VAL A 154 6.20 -7.41 5.06
C VAL A 154 7.28 -8.37 4.56
N PHE A 155 8.08 -7.94 3.59
CA PHE A 155 9.19 -8.77 3.07
C PHE A 155 10.24 -9.05 4.14
N VAL A 156 10.57 -8.08 4.99
CA VAL A 156 11.49 -8.29 6.12
C VAL A 156 10.91 -9.31 7.10
N ARG A 157 9.62 -9.22 7.44
CA ARG A 157 8.97 -10.18 8.37
C ARG A 157 8.94 -11.60 7.82
N GLU A 158 8.59 -11.78 6.54
CA GLU A 158 8.61 -13.08 5.86
C GLU A 158 10.02 -13.69 5.88
N GLN A 159 11.05 -12.89 5.57
CA GLN A 159 12.43 -13.33 5.63
C GLN A 159 12.86 -13.63 7.07
N CYS A 160 12.52 -12.78 8.04
CA CYS A 160 12.79 -13.01 9.46
C CYS A 160 12.14 -14.31 9.96
N SER A 161 10.93 -14.64 9.49
CA SER A 161 10.26 -15.90 9.86
C SER A 161 11.11 -17.13 9.51
N ASN A 162 11.81 -17.12 8.37
CA ASN A 162 12.70 -18.21 7.97
C ASN A 162 13.94 -18.34 8.87
N PHE A 163 14.34 -17.24 9.52
CA PHE A 163 15.48 -17.18 10.44
C PHE A 163 15.06 -17.22 11.91
N ARG A 164 13.76 -17.32 12.21
CA ARG A 164 13.25 -17.45 13.56
C ARG A 164 13.71 -18.78 14.16
N ARG A 165 14.24 -18.73 15.37
CA ARG A 165 14.57 -19.91 16.17
C ARG A 165 13.82 -19.83 17.49
N TYR A 166 13.37 -20.99 17.93
CA TYR A 166 12.60 -21.14 19.16
C TYR A 166 13.46 -21.83 20.21
N SER A 167 13.32 -21.40 21.46
CA SER A 167 13.79 -22.16 22.61
C SER A 167 12.77 -23.26 22.95
N ASN A 168 13.16 -24.19 23.82
CA ASN A 168 12.23 -25.16 24.41
C ASN A 168 11.37 -24.56 25.54
N SER A 169 11.46 -23.25 25.77
CA SER A 169 10.87 -22.54 26.92
C SER A 169 9.94 -21.39 26.50
N HIS A 170 9.43 -21.43 25.27
CA HIS A 170 8.49 -20.45 24.70
C HIS A 170 9.10 -19.10 24.34
N GLU A 171 10.40 -19.00 24.14
CA GLU A 171 11.03 -17.81 23.56
C GLU A 171 11.35 -18.02 22.08
N TRP A 172 11.39 -16.93 21.32
CA TRP A 172 11.89 -16.91 19.94
C TRP A 172 12.91 -15.80 19.75
N VAL A 173 13.82 -15.99 18.80
CA VAL A 173 14.78 -14.99 18.34
C VAL A 173 14.83 -15.00 16.81
N ASP A 174 14.83 -13.83 16.20
CA ASP A 174 15.03 -13.66 14.76
C ASP A 174 16.53 -13.41 14.50
N LEU A 175 17.19 -14.37 13.84
CA LEU A 175 18.65 -14.34 13.63
C LEU A 175 19.09 -13.43 12.47
N TYR A 176 18.28 -12.45 12.10
CA TYR A 176 18.57 -11.54 11.00
C TYR A 176 19.58 -10.46 11.43
N GLN A 177 20.79 -10.50 10.88
CA GLN A 177 21.95 -9.70 11.34
C GLN A 177 22.10 -8.32 10.69
N SER A 178 21.25 -7.91 9.73
CA SER A 178 21.56 -6.73 8.90
C SER A 178 21.50 -5.39 9.67
N ALA A 179 20.86 -5.35 10.85
CA ALA A 179 20.75 -4.15 11.68
C ALA A 179 21.54 -4.21 13.00
N GLY A 180 22.39 -5.22 13.20
CA GLY A 180 23.21 -5.35 14.43
C GLY A 180 22.45 -5.68 15.72
N ALA A 181 21.12 -5.86 15.66
CA ALA A 181 20.28 -6.33 16.75
C ALA A 181 19.32 -7.41 16.26
N SER A 182 19.24 -8.52 17.00
CA SER A 182 18.29 -9.61 16.75
C SER A 182 17.05 -9.42 17.62
N PRO A 183 15.87 -9.19 17.04
CA PRO A 183 14.63 -9.17 17.81
C PRO A 183 14.40 -10.52 18.51
N MET A 184 13.86 -10.47 19.72
CA MET A 184 13.44 -11.66 20.46
C MET A 184 12.12 -11.42 21.17
N GLY A 185 11.41 -12.50 21.52
CA GLY A 185 10.13 -12.42 22.20
C GLY A 185 9.64 -13.77 22.71
N MET A 186 8.35 -13.83 23.04
CA MET A 186 7.67 -15.02 23.55
C MET A 186 6.73 -15.61 22.50
N THR A 187 6.59 -16.93 22.44
CA THR A 187 5.67 -17.61 21.54
C THR A 187 4.22 -17.37 21.95
N PHE A 188 3.30 -17.63 21.02
CA PHE A 188 1.87 -17.54 21.28
C PHE A 188 1.44 -18.44 22.45
N ASP A 189 1.92 -19.67 22.51
CA ASP A 189 1.61 -20.60 23.60
C ASP A 189 2.13 -20.08 24.95
N GLY A 190 3.34 -19.51 24.99
CA GLY A 190 3.88 -18.87 26.19
C GLY A 190 3.04 -17.69 26.67
N ALA A 191 2.54 -16.87 25.74
CA ALA A 191 1.63 -15.77 26.05
C ALA A 191 0.30 -16.28 26.62
N MET A 192 -0.27 -17.35 26.05
CA MET A 192 -1.51 -17.96 26.55
C MET A 192 -1.35 -18.56 27.95
N LEU A 193 -0.21 -19.19 28.24
CA LEU A 193 0.10 -19.71 29.58
C LEU A 193 0.31 -18.60 30.61
N THR A 194 0.84 -17.46 30.18
CA THR A 194 1.09 -16.31 31.06
C THR A 194 -0.21 -15.56 31.39
N GLY A 195 -1.16 -15.50 30.47
CA GLY A 195 -2.39 -14.73 30.64
C GLY A 195 -2.16 -13.22 30.49
N ALA A 196 -2.95 -12.41 31.21
CA ALA A 196 -2.85 -10.96 31.14
C ALA A 196 -1.58 -10.45 31.84
N VAL A 197 -0.58 -10.05 31.06
CA VAL A 197 0.71 -9.55 31.57
C VAL A 197 0.50 -8.34 32.49
N ARG A 198 0.92 -8.48 33.74
CA ARG A 198 0.93 -7.44 34.78
C ARG A 198 2.25 -6.67 34.83
N SER A 199 3.37 -7.36 34.60
CA SER A 199 4.70 -6.74 34.65
C SER A 199 5.67 -7.43 33.70
N VAL A 200 6.61 -6.64 33.15
CA VAL A 200 7.74 -7.13 32.36
C VAL A 200 9.02 -6.44 32.84
N THR A 201 10.05 -7.22 33.13
CA THR A 201 11.41 -6.72 33.40
C THR A 201 12.32 -7.15 32.26
N LEU A 202 13.12 -6.22 31.72
CA LEU A 202 14.06 -6.46 30.61
C LEU A 202 15.46 -5.93 30.95
N PRO A 203 16.52 -6.37 30.25
CA PRO A 203 17.88 -5.88 30.43
C PRO A 203 18.00 -4.42 29.99
N GLN A 204 19.07 -3.75 30.44
CA GLN A 204 19.37 -2.41 29.94
C GLN A 204 19.96 -2.47 28.53
N VAL A 205 19.67 -1.46 27.71
CA VAL A 205 20.28 -1.34 26.38
C VAL A 205 21.80 -1.24 26.52
N GLY A 206 22.53 -2.13 25.83
CA GLY A 206 23.99 -2.20 25.89
C GLY A 206 24.55 -3.16 26.94
N GLU A 207 23.70 -3.81 27.74
CA GLU A 207 24.11 -4.86 28.68
C GLU A 207 24.56 -6.11 27.94
N ARG A 208 25.69 -6.69 28.35
CA ARG A 208 26.17 -7.96 27.80
C ARG A 208 25.38 -9.11 28.43
N ILE A 209 24.80 -9.94 27.58
CA ILE A 209 23.99 -11.10 27.96
C ILE A 209 24.71 -12.38 27.51
N GLU A 210 24.75 -13.38 28.36
CA GLU A 210 25.30 -14.70 28.05
C GLU A 210 24.20 -15.71 27.66
N ALA A 211 24.58 -16.76 26.91
CA ALA A 211 23.63 -17.79 26.51
C ALA A 211 22.99 -18.48 27.73
N LYS A 212 21.66 -18.65 27.69
CA LYS A 212 20.82 -19.21 28.78
C LYS A 212 20.74 -18.34 30.04
N GLN A 213 21.26 -17.12 30.02
CA GLN A 213 21.01 -16.17 31.10
C GLN A 213 19.52 -15.79 31.13
N VAL A 214 18.97 -15.66 32.33
CA VAL A 214 17.65 -15.06 32.51
C VAL A 214 17.78 -13.57 32.27
N ILE A 215 17.18 -13.09 31.19
CA ILE A 215 17.27 -11.70 30.76
C ILE A 215 16.07 -10.86 31.20
N GLY A 216 15.05 -11.50 31.74
CA GLY A 216 13.82 -10.81 32.07
C GLY A 216 12.83 -11.72 32.77
N LYS A 217 11.77 -11.09 33.26
CA LYS A 217 10.65 -11.79 33.88
C LYS A 217 9.36 -11.19 33.35
N VAL A 218 8.43 -12.06 32.98
CA VAL A 218 7.05 -11.69 32.63
C VAL A 218 6.16 -12.27 33.71
N GLU A 219 5.28 -11.45 34.28
CA GLU A 219 4.31 -11.88 35.30
C GLU A 219 2.90 -11.58 34.78
N GLY A 220 1.98 -12.55 34.91
CA GLY A 220 0.55 -12.42 34.58
C GLY A 220 -0.37 -12.61 35.78
#